data_AF-A0A739V0M1-F1
#
_entry.id   AF-A0A739V0M1-F1
#
_cell.length_a   1.000
_cell.length_b   1.000
_cell.length_c   1.000
_cell.angle_alpha   90.00
_cell.angle_beta   90.00
_cell.angle_gamma   90.00
#
_symmetry.space_group_name_H-M   'P 1'
#
loop_
_entity.id
_entity.type
_entity.pdbx_description
1 polymer ?
#
loop_
_entity_poly.entity_id
_entity_poly.type
_entity_poly.pdbx_seq_one_letter_code
_entity_poly.pdbx_strand_id
1 'polypeptide(L)'
;MTKITLFPQDFRIQKQETTLLKEKSTEKNSLAKSILAVKNHFIELRSKLSERFISHKNTESSATHFHRGSASEGRAVLTNKVVKDFMLQTLNDIDIRGSASKDPAYASQTREAILSAVYSKNKDQCCNLLISKGINIAPFLQEIGEAAENAGLPGTTKNDVFTPSGAGA
;
A
#
# COMPACT_ATOMS: atom_id res chain seq x y z
N MET A 1 27.80 34.22 -35.13
CA MET A 1 26.87 33.22 -35.73
C MET A 1 27.67 31.97 -35.99
N THR A 2 27.49 30.94 -35.17
CA THR A 2 28.31 29.71 -35.20
C THR A 2 27.50 28.59 -35.86
N LYS A 3 27.98 28.06 -36.98
CA LYS A 3 27.32 26.95 -37.70
C LYS A 3 27.63 25.63 -36.97
N ILE A 4 26.60 24.95 -36.50
CA ILE A 4 26.70 23.59 -35.95
C ILE A 4 26.34 22.61 -37.07
N THR A 5 27.29 21.77 -37.44
CA THR A 5 27.10 20.67 -38.38
C THR A 5 26.63 19.45 -37.59
N LEU A 6 25.38 19.01 -37.80
CA LEU A 6 24.86 17.76 -37.23
C LEU A 6 25.15 16.62 -38.22
N PHE A 7 25.91 15.62 -37.79
CA PHE A 7 26.02 14.35 -38.51
C PHE A 7 24.84 13.45 -38.11
N PRO A 8 24.10 12.84 -39.05
CA PRO A 8 23.14 11.80 -38.72
C PRO A 8 23.89 10.51 -38.36
N GLN A 9 23.79 10.07 -37.10
CA GLN A 9 24.15 8.71 -36.73
C GLN A 9 22.95 7.80 -36.99
N ASP A 10 23.06 6.97 -38.02
CA ASP A 10 22.12 5.88 -38.30
C ASP A 10 22.24 4.81 -37.20
N PHE A 11 21.40 4.91 -36.17
CA PHE A 11 21.19 3.80 -35.25
C PHE A 11 20.36 2.73 -35.95
N ARG A 12 21.07 1.73 -36.49
CA ARG A 12 20.51 0.48 -37.02
C ARG A 12 19.73 -0.24 -35.92
N ILE A 13 18.41 -0.11 -35.90
CA ILE A 13 17.53 -0.91 -35.04
C ILE A 13 17.60 -2.36 -35.54
N GLN A 14 18.34 -3.22 -34.82
CA GLN A 14 18.14 -4.66 -34.96
C GLN A 14 16.76 -4.99 -34.38
N LYS A 15 15.86 -5.45 -35.24
CA LYS A 15 14.57 -6.02 -34.85
C LYS A 15 14.86 -7.32 -34.10
N GLN A 16 14.86 -7.27 -32.76
CA GLN A 16 14.76 -8.49 -31.97
C GLN A 16 13.35 -9.05 -32.18
N GLU A 17 13.29 -10.20 -32.84
CA GLU A 17 12.11 -11.06 -32.85
C GLU A 17 11.86 -11.52 -31.41
N THR A 18 10.99 -10.81 -30.70
CA THR A 18 10.44 -11.29 -29.44
C THR A 18 9.36 -12.31 -29.80
N THR A 19 9.73 -13.57 -29.61
CA THR A 19 8.78 -14.68 -29.60
C THR A 19 7.65 -14.36 -28.63
N LEU A 20 6.42 -14.54 -29.09
CA LEU A 20 5.20 -14.38 -28.31
C LEU A 20 5.18 -15.44 -27.20
N LEU A 21 5.77 -15.11 -26.05
CA LEU A 21 5.72 -15.94 -24.87
C LEU A 21 4.31 -15.85 -24.30
N LYS A 22 3.52 -16.89 -24.57
CA LYS A 22 2.26 -17.18 -23.87
C LYS A 22 2.42 -16.85 -22.39
N GLU A 23 1.65 -15.86 -21.94
CA GLU A 23 1.50 -15.45 -20.56
C GLU A 23 1.11 -16.68 -19.73
N LYS A 24 2.09 -17.28 -19.05
CA LYS A 24 1.82 -18.40 -18.15
C LYS A 24 1.14 -17.82 -16.92
N SER A 25 -0.08 -18.29 -16.68
CA SER A 25 -0.98 -18.11 -15.52
C SER A 25 -0.33 -18.19 -14.10
N THR A 26 0.98 -18.36 -14.00
CA THR A 26 1.77 -18.52 -12.78
C THR A 26 2.11 -17.20 -12.07
N GLU A 27 2.13 -16.04 -12.75
CA GLU A 27 2.46 -14.75 -12.12
C GLU A 27 1.32 -14.19 -11.24
N LYS A 28 0.06 -14.44 -11.60
CA LYS A 28 -1.09 -14.11 -10.72
C LYS A 28 -1.02 -14.85 -9.38
N ASN A 29 -0.44 -16.05 -9.40
CA ASN A 29 -0.19 -16.84 -8.20
C ASN A 29 1.05 -16.37 -7.42
N SER A 30 2.06 -15.77 -8.06
CA SER A 30 3.23 -15.26 -7.33
C SER A 30 2.88 -14.02 -6.52
N LEU A 31 2.15 -13.07 -7.09
CA LEU A 31 1.69 -11.86 -6.37
C LEU A 31 0.77 -12.21 -5.20
N ALA A 32 -0.21 -13.09 -5.42
CA ALA A 32 -1.12 -13.55 -4.36
C ALA A 32 -0.36 -14.28 -3.24
N LYS A 33 0.66 -15.09 -3.58
CA LYS A 33 1.54 -15.74 -2.60
C LYS A 33 2.39 -14.74 -1.82
N SER A 34 2.94 -13.72 -2.48
CA SER A 34 3.71 -12.67 -1.82
C SER A 34 2.84 -11.85 -0.85
N ILE A 35 1.63 -11.47 -1.25
CA ILE A 35 0.67 -10.77 -0.38
C ILE A 35 0.30 -11.64 0.82
N LEU A 36 0.08 -12.94 0.61
CA LEU A 36 -0.24 -13.88 1.68
C LEU A 36 0.93 -14.09 2.64
N ALA A 37 2.17 -14.18 2.12
CA ALA A 37 3.37 -14.32 2.92
C ALA A 37 3.60 -13.10 3.82
N VAL A 38 3.45 -11.89 3.28
CA VAL A 38 3.55 -10.63 4.04
C VAL A 38 2.47 -10.56 5.12
N LYS A 39 1.22 -10.92 4.78
CA LYS A 39 0.12 -10.97 5.75
C LYS A 39 0.39 -11.95 6.89
N ASN A 40 0.88 -13.14 6.58
CA ASN A 40 1.18 -14.16 7.59
C ASN A 40 2.34 -13.75 8.49
N HIS A 41 3.40 -13.18 7.91
CA HIS A 41 4.51 -12.66 8.70
C HIS A 41 4.08 -11.54 9.65
N PHE A 42 3.17 -10.67 9.20
CA PHE A 42 2.61 -9.61 10.04
C PHE A 42 1.75 -10.15 11.20
N ILE A 43 0.98 -11.21 10.95
CA ILE A 43 0.19 -11.90 12.00
C ILE A 43 1.13 -12.54 13.04
N GLU A 44 2.22 -13.17 12.58
CA GLU A 44 3.22 -13.79 13.45
C GLU A 44 4.00 -12.76 14.29
N LEU A 45 4.37 -11.63 13.70
CA LEU A 45 4.95 -10.50 14.42
C LEU A 45 3.98 -9.98 15.48
N ARG A 46 2.70 -9.83 15.13
CA ARG A 46 1.66 -9.40 16.07
C ARG A 46 1.46 -10.40 17.20
N SER A 47 1.51 -11.72 16.96
CA SER A 47 1.36 -12.73 18.01
C SER A 47 2.59 -12.77 18.94
N LYS A 48 3.82 -12.69 18.39
CA LYS A 48 5.07 -12.59 19.17
C LYS A 48 5.13 -11.32 20.01
N LEU A 49 4.63 -10.20 19.48
CA LEU A 49 4.45 -8.96 20.22
C LEU A 49 3.22 -9.01 21.15
N SER A 50 2.25 -9.88 20.95
CA SER A 50 1.11 -10.01 21.86
C SER A 50 1.51 -10.79 23.12
N GLU A 51 2.29 -11.87 23.00
CA GLU A 51 2.75 -12.66 24.14
C GLU A 51 3.68 -11.87 25.08
N ARG A 52 4.48 -10.94 24.55
CA ARG A 52 5.28 -10.02 25.39
C ARG A 52 4.48 -8.91 26.07
N PHE A 53 3.23 -8.67 25.67
CA PHE A 53 2.47 -7.47 26.08
C PHE A 53 1.10 -7.76 26.73
N ILE A 54 0.64 -9.01 26.81
CA ILE A 54 -0.56 -9.36 27.60
C ILE A 54 -0.16 -9.57 29.07
N SER A 55 0.02 -8.46 29.77
CA SER A 55 -0.38 -8.35 31.16
C SER A 55 -1.04 -6.99 31.30
N HIS A 56 -2.30 -6.88 30.89
CA HIS A 56 -3.30 -6.04 31.58
C HIS A 56 -4.69 -6.30 30.99
N LYS A 57 -5.62 -6.59 31.90
CA LYS A 57 -6.97 -7.12 31.63
C LYS A 57 -7.90 -6.10 30.98
N ASN A 58 -8.81 -6.67 30.19
CA ASN A 58 -10.04 -6.08 29.68
C ASN A 58 -10.85 -5.41 30.80
N THR A 59 -11.37 -4.21 30.53
CA THR A 59 -12.54 -3.68 31.24
C THR A 59 -13.59 -3.35 30.18
N GLU A 60 -14.60 -4.21 30.08
CA GLU A 60 -15.84 -3.94 29.34
C GLU A 60 -16.55 -2.76 29.99
N SER A 61 -16.91 -1.74 29.21
CA SER A 61 -17.83 -0.68 29.65
C SER A 61 -19.19 -0.93 29.01
N SER A 62 -20.17 -1.10 29.88
CA SER A 62 -21.57 -1.46 29.60
C SER A 62 -22.28 -0.47 28.69
N ALA A 63 -22.95 -1.00 27.67
CA ALA A 63 -23.85 -0.27 26.79
C ALA A 63 -25.03 0.33 27.57
N THR A 64 -25.22 1.65 27.45
CA THR A 64 -26.44 2.33 27.90
C THR A 64 -27.46 2.33 26.77
N HIS A 65 -28.60 1.71 27.06
CA HIS A 65 -29.76 1.55 26.21
C HIS A 65 -30.50 2.89 26.05
N PHE A 66 -30.35 3.57 24.91
CA PHE A 66 -31.15 4.75 24.58
C PHE A 66 -32.34 4.39 23.70
N HIS A 67 -33.55 4.57 24.25
CA HIS A 67 -34.79 4.62 23.47
C HIS A 67 -34.76 5.88 22.58
N ARG A 68 -34.63 5.71 21.26
CA ARG A 68 -34.82 6.81 20.30
C ARG A 68 -36.11 6.57 19.53
N GLY A 69 -37.09 7.43 19.84
CA GLY A 69 -38.39 7.46 19.19
C GLY A 69 -38.31 7.66 17.67
N SER A 70 -39.31 7.09 17.03
CA SER A 70 -39.70 7.22 15.63
C SER A 70 -39.91 8.67 15.21
N ALA A 71 -39.00 9.21 14.40
CA ALA A 71 -39.24 10.34 13.53
C ALA A 71 -38.14 10.44 12.47
N SER A 72 -38.38 9.87 11.28
CA SER A 72 -37.86 10.33 9.97
C SER A 72 -38.04 9.25 8.89
N GLU A 73 -39.29 8.90 8.57
CA GLU A 73 -39.59 8.37 7.24
C GLU A 73 -39.45 9.53 6.25
N GLY A 74 -38.36 9.56 5.47
CA GLY A 74 -38.17 10.53 4.39
C GLY A 74 -36.85 11.29 4.36
N ARG A 75 -35.95 11.12 5.33
CA ARG A 75 -34.55 11.55 5.16
C ARG A 75 -33.73 10.34 4.74
N ALA A 76 -33.03 10.42 3.63
CA ALA A 76 -31.98 9.48 3.29
C ALA A 76 -30.90 9.55 4.39
N VAL A 77 -31.06 8.77 5.45
CA VAL A 77 -30.07 8.68 6.52
C VAL A 77 -28.86 8.00 5.90
N LEU A 78 -27.78 8.76 5.67
CA LEU A 78 -26.49 8.21 5.26
C LEU A 78 -25.99 7.32 6.40
N THR A 79 -26.29 6.03 6.31
CA THR A 79 -25.78 5.03 7.24
C THR A 79 -24.36 4.64 6.85
N ASN A 80 -23.57 4.14 7.81
CA ASN A 80 -22.23 3.60 7.54
C ASN A 80 -22.24 2.53 6.43
N LYS A 81 -23.33 1.77 6.30
CA LYS A 81 -23.49 0.79 5.23
C LYS A 81 -23.61 1.47 3.87
N VAL A 82 -24.48 2.47 3.74
CA VAL A 82 -24.66 3.23 2.49
C VAL A 82 -23.34 3.85 2.03
N VAL A 83 -22.56 4.42 2.96
CA VAL A 83 -21.25 5.01 2.62
C VAL A 83 -20.24 3.94 2.17
N LYS A 84 -20.14 2.81 2.88
CA LYS A 84 -19.22 1.71 2.51
C LYS A 84 -19.58 1.10 1.16
N ASP A 85 -20.86 0.87 0.92
CA ASP A 85 -21.35 0.32 -0.35
C ASP A 85 -21.05 1.29 -1.50
N PHE A 86 -21.25 2.59 -1.29
CA PHE A 86 -20.89 3.63 -2.27
C PHE A 86 -19.38 3.65 -2.54
N MET A 87 -18.53 3.64 -1.51
CA MET A 87 -17.07 3.58 -1.69
C MET A 87 -16.63 2.33 -2.45
N LEU A 88 -17.27 1.18 -2.17
CA LEU A 88 -16.98 -0.07 -2.87
C LEU A 88 -17.43 -0.01 -4.33
N GLN A 89 -18.58 0.59 -4.61
CA GLN A 89 -19.05 0.80 -5.98
C GLN A 89 -18.07 1.69 -6.76
N THR A 90 -17.69 2.84 -6.19
CA THR A 90 -16.69 3.72 -6.79
C THR A 90 -15.36 3.01 -7.02
N LEU A 91 -14.90 2.17 -6.09
CA LEU A 91 -13.68 1.38 -6.27
C LEU A 91 -13.78 0.38 -7.44
N ASN A 92 -14.95 -0.23 -7.63
CA ASN A 92 -15.19 -1.11 -8.77
C ASN A 92 -15.22 -0.32 -10.08
N ASP A 93 -15.85 0.85 -10.08
CA ASP A 93 -16.00 1.72 -11.27
C ASP A 93 -14.66 2.33 -11.72
N ILE A 94 -13.71 2.55 -10.80
CA ILE A 94 -12.34 2.97 -11.14
C ILE A 94 -11.63 1.92 -12.01
N ASP A 95 -12.01 0.64 -11.89
CA ASP A 95 -11.45 -0.48 -12.66
C ASP A 95 -9.91 -0.46 -12.70
N ILE A 96 -9.29 -0.47 -11.51
CA ILE A 96 -7.83 -0.44 -11.35
C ILE A 96 -7.17 -1.54 -12.19
N ARG A 97 -7.77 -2.73 -12.21
CA ARG A 97 -7.23 -3.88 -12.95
C ARG A 97 -7.35 -3.70 -14.46
N GLY A 98 -8.50 -3.26 -14.96
CA GLY A 98 -8.68 -3.02 -16.39
C GLY A 98 -7.77 -1.91 -16.89
N SER A 99 -7.60 -0.83 -16.11
CA SER A 99 -6.67 0.26 -16.43
C SER A 99 -5.23 -0.22 -16.44
N ALA A 100 -4.79 -0.97 -15.42
CA ALA A 100 -3.45 -1.54 -15.38
C ALA A 100 -3.16 -2.55 -16.51
N SER A 101 -4.18 -3.27 -16.99
CA SER A 101 -4.01 -4.20 -18.12
C SER A 101 -3.82 -3.51 -19.47
N LYS A 102 -4.23 -2.24 -19.58
CA LYS A 102 -4.19 -1.46 -20.82
C LYS A 102 -3.01 -0.49 -20.86
N ASP A 103 -2.58 0.01 -19.70
CA ASP A 103 -1.51 0.98 -19.57
C ASP A 103 -0.43 0.50 -18.59
N PRO A 104 0.77 0.12 -19.08
CA PRO A 104 1.89 -0.29 -18.24
C PRO A 104 2.38 0.80 -17.29
N ALA A 105 2.28 2.08 -17.66
CA ALA A 105 2.66 3.19 -16.80
C ALA A 105 1.66 3.34 -15.65
N TYR A 106 0.36 3.19 -15.92
CA TYR A 106 -0.64 3.11 -14.86
C TYR A 106 -0.39 1.91 -13.93
N ALA A 107 -0.03 0.75 -14.48
CA ALA A 107 0.25 -0.45 -13.69
C ALA A 107 1.44 -0.26 -12.74
N SER A 108 2.56 0.30 -13.23
CA SER A 108 3.74 0.55 -12.40
C SER A 108 3.47 1.60 -11.32
N GLN A 109 2.86 2.73 -11.69
CA GLN A 109 2.48 3.79 -10.74
C GLN A 109 1.51 3.28 -9.68
N THR A 110 0.53 2.48 -10.06
CA THR A 110 -0.44 1.88 -9.12
C THR A 110 0.24 0.93 -8.14
N ARG A 111 1.14 0.07 -8.62
CA ARG A 111 1.91 -0.84 -7.76
C ARG A 111 2.73 -0.05 -6.73
N GLU A 112 3.43 0.98 -7.18
CA GLU A 112 4.24 1.84 -6.32
C GLU A 112 3.41 2.62 -5.31
N ALA A 113 2.28 3.20 -5.74
CA ALA A 113 1.39 3.95 -4.87
C ALA A 113 0.74 3.06 -3.79
N ILE A 114 0.26 1.87 -4.15
CA ILE A 114 -0.38 0.95 -3.19
C ILE A 114 0.62 0.50 -2.12
N LEU A 115 1.82 0.09 -2.53
CA LEU A 115 2.85 -0.33 -1.58
C LEU A 115 3.34 0.84 -0.72
N SER A 116 3.42 2.05 -1.29
CA SER A 116 3.76 3.26 -0.53
C SER A 116 2.69 3.62 0.50
N ALA A 117 1.40 3.46 0.17
CA ALA A 117 0.30 3.67 1.12
C ALA A 117 0.32 2.65 2.28
N VAL A 118 0.67 1.39 1.99
CA VAL A 118 0.86 0.36 3.03
C VAL A 118 2.03 0.73 3.94
N TYR A 119 3.14 1.19 3.36
CA TYR A 119 4.29 1.71 4.11
C TYR A 119 3.88 2.88 5.01
N SER A 120 3.22 3.91 4.47
CA SER A 120 2.79 5.10 5.22
C SER A 120 1.91 4.73 6.40
N LYS A 121 0.87 3.92 6.16
CA LYS A 121 -0.06 3.49 7.20
C LYS A 121 0.66 2.73 8.31
N ASN A 122 1.56 1.82 7.95
CA ASN A 122 2.33 1.05 8.92
C ASN A 122 3.28 1.94 9.73
N LYS A 123 3.97 2.86 9.05
CA LYS A 123 4.87 3.85 9.68
C LYS A 123 4.11 4.66 10.72
N ASP A 124 3.00 5.29 10.35
CA ASP A 124 2.28 6.20 11.23
C ASP A 124 1.65 5.48 12.42
N GLN A 125 1.04 4.31 12.19
CA GLN A 125 0.44 3.51 13.26
C GLN A 125 1.49 3.04 14.28
N CYS A 126 2.62 2.52 13.81
CA CYS A 126 3.65 2.00 14.69
C CYS A 126 4.42 3.12 15.39
N CYS A 127 4.78 4.20 14.69
CA CYS A 127 5.44 5.35 15.29
C CYS A 127 4.58 5.96 16.40
N ASN A 128 3.27 6.14 16.19
CA ASN A 128 2.39 6.63 17.25
C ASN A 128 2.42 5.75 18.50
N LEU A 129 2.40 4.42 18.32
CA LEU A 129 2.49 3.47 19.44
C LEU A 129 3.85 3.52 20.14
N LEU A 130 4.96 3.54 19.38
CA LEU A 130 6.32 3.58 19.93
C LEU A 130 6.58 4.88 20.69
N ILE A 131 6.15 6.02 20.12
CA ILE A 131 6.24 7.34 20.77
C ILE A 131 5.43 7.36 22.07
N SER A 132 4.20 6.80 22.06
CA SER A 132 3.38 6.72 23.28
C SER A 132 4.03 5.91 24.41
N LYS A 133 4.97 5.02 24.06
CA LYS A 133 5.75 4.21 25.00
C LYS A 133 7.14 4.78 25.31
N GLY A 134 7.50 5.93 24.75
CA GLY A 134 8.84 6.53 24.89
C GLY A 134 9.95 5.71 24.22
N ILE A 135 9.63 4.88 23.23
CA ILE A 135 10.58 4.03 22.52
C ILE A 135 11.14 4.78 21.31
N ASN A 136 12.46 4.69 21.10
CA ASN A 136 13.11 5.23 19.91
C ASN A 136 12.57 4.58 18.62
N ILE A 137 12.11 5.40 17.68
CA ILE A 137 11.55 4.96 16.40
C ILE A 137 12.61 4.68 15.32
N ALA A 138 13.85 5.15 15.49
CA ALA A 138 14.87 5.05 14.44
C ALA A 138 15.14 3.61 13.95
N PRO A 139 15.27 2.59 14.82
CA PRO A 139 15.47 1.21 14.36
C PRO A 139 14.29 0.69 13.53
N PHE A 140 13.06 1.03 13.95
CA PHE A 140 11.85 0.66 13.22
C PHE A 140 11.81 1.33 11.84
N LEU A 141 12.13 2.62 11.76
CA LEU A 141 12.15 3.36 10.49
C LEU A 141 13.18 2.80 9.51
N GLN A 142 14.34 2.40 10.00
CA GLN A 142 15.37 1.75 9.19
C GLN A 142 14.89 0.42 8.61
N GLU A 143 14.31 -0.45 9.45
CA GLU A 143 13.82 -1.77 9.04
C GLU A 143 12.69 -1.68 8.00
N ILE A 144 11.70 -0.80 8.21
CA ILE A 144 10.63 -0.65 7.23
C ILE A 144 11.10 0.06 5.95
N GLY A 145 12.14 0.89 6.05
CA GLY A 145 12.79 1.52 4.91
C GLY A 145 13.45 0.48 4.02
N GLU A 146 14.24 -0.41 4.62
CA GLU A 146 14.88 -1.52 3.92
C GLU A 146 13.85 -2.46 3.28
N ALA A 147 12.76 -2.78 4.00
CA ALA A 147 11.67 -3.58 3.44
C ALA A 147 11.01 -2.91 2.22
N ALA A 148 10.89 -1.58 2.23
CA ALA A 148 10.33 -0.83 1.11
C ALA A 148 11.27 -0.77 -0.10
N GLU A 149 12.58 -0.61 0.14
CA GLU A 149 13.61 -0.68 -0.90
C GLU A 149 13.65 -2.09 -1.53
N ASN A 150 13.63 -3.14 -0.72
CA ASN A 150 13.57 -4.54 -1.17
C ASN A 150 12.29 -4.88 -1.95
N ALA A 151 11.19 -4.16 -1.72
CA ALA A 151 9.97 -4.27 -2.51
C ALA A 151 10.06 -3.57 -3.89
N GLY A 152 11.20 -2.94 -4.19
CA GLY A 152 11.45 -2.23 -5.44
C GLY A 152 10.65 -0.92 -5.53
N LEU A 153 10.45 -0.24 -4.40
CA LEU A 153 9.91 1.11 -4.40
C LEU A 153 11.00 2.13 -4.71
N PRO A 154 10.74 3.15 -5.55
CA PRO A 154 11.65 4.26 -5.71
C PRO A 154 11.64 5.14 -4.46
N GLY A 155 12.79 5.75 -4.13
CA GLY A 155 12.91 6.58 -2.92
C GLY A 155 14.32 7.10 -2.70
N THR A 156 14.55 7.66 -1.53
CA THR A 156 15.87 8.20 -1.14
C THR A 156 16.21 7.82 0.29
N THR A 157 17.49 7.57 0.54
CA THR A 157 18.02 7.33 1.89
C THR A 157 18.54 8.62 2.50
N LYS A 158 18.15 8.90 3.74
CA LYS A 158 18.68 10.00 4.56
C LYS A 158 18.94 9.49 5.97
N ASN A 159 20.13 9.76 6.52
CA ASN A 159 20.53 9.27 7.85
C ASN A 159 20.31 7.76 8.02
N ASP A 160 20.74 6.97 7.03
CA ASP A 160 20.60 5.50 6.99
C ASP A 160 19.17 4.96 6.97
N VAL A 161 18.17 5.82 6.74
CA VAL A 161 16.76 5.45 6.61
C VAL A 161 16.29 5.68 5.18
N PHE A 162 15.96 4.60 4.47
CA PHE A 162 15.31 4.66 3.17
C PHE A 162 13.84 5.10 3.33
N THR A 163 13.39 6.06 2.53
CA THR A 163 11.99 6.49 2.48
C THR A 163 11.48 6.45 1.03
N PRO A 164 10.39 5.70 0.75
CA PRO A 164 9.75 5.70 -0.56
C PRO A 164 9.31 7.09 -1.00
N SER A 165 9.51 7.44 -2.27
CA SER A 165 9.08 8.74 -2.81
C SER A 165 7.56 8.92 -2.82
N GLY A 166 6.82 7.81 -2.94
CA GLY A 166 5.36 7.78 -2.82
C GLY A 166 4.84 7.77 -1.39
N ALA A 167 5.70 7.81 -0.37
CA ALA A 167 5.26 7.84 1.03
C ALA A 167 4.49 9.14 1.32
N GLY A 168 3.21 8.99 1.62
CA GLY A 168 2.27 10.07 1.93
C GLY A 168 0.86 9.52 2.15
N ALA A 169 -0.12 10.38 1.92
CA ALA A 169 -1.59 10.17 1.85
C ALA A 169 -2.20 9.01 2.66
#